data_AF-A0A1E8PKR1-F1
#
_entry.id   AF-A0A1E8PKR1-F1
#
_cell.length_a   1.000
_cell.length_b   1.000
_cell.length_c   1.000
_cell.angle_alpha   90.00
_cell.angle_beta   90.00
_cell.angle_gamma   90.00
#
_symmetry.space_group_name_H-M   'P 1'
#
loop_
_entity.id
_entity.type
_entity.pdbx_description
1 polymer ?
#
loop_
_entity_poly.entity_id
_entity_poly.type
_entity_poly.pdbx_seq_one_letter_code
_entity_poly.pdbx_strand_id
1 'polypeptide(L)'
;MKIGARLGAGFGVVLLLMAVLVGTGMLRLEKIGGLSESIIENDWAKADAIATIRSATRSNAALVLELFIHADAARADAIHGEIDANKTIISDALAILDRLIVLPEGKELLATLKQQRKAYVASFSQTDKLLLAGQRAEAAVHVRDDTLPALNRLQKR
;
A
#
# COMPACT_ATOMS: atom_id res chain seq x y z
N MET A 1 32.51 25.85 59.68
CA MET A 1 32.57 25.05 58.43
C MET A 1 33.41 25.78 57.41
N LYS A 2 34.42 25.11 56.80
CA LYS A 2 35.36 25.73 55.86
C LYS A 2 34.63 26.05 54.55
N ILE A 3 34.81 27.26 54.03
CA ILE A 3 34.16 27.81 52.83
C ILE A 3 34.22 26.86 51.62
N GLY A 4 35.30 26.08 51.49
CA GLY A 4 35.47 25.08 50.44
C GLY A 4 34.43 23.95 50.44
N ALA A 5 33.93 23.51 51.61
CA ALA A 5 32.91 22.46 51.68
C ALA A 5 31.54 22.95 51.19
N ARG A 6 31.20 24.22 51.48
CA ARG A 6 29.95 24.84 51.03
C ARG A 6 29.97 25.10 49.51
N LEU A 7 31.13 25.47 48.98
CA LEU A 7 31.32 25.69 47.54
C LEU A 7 31.30 24.36 46.75
N GLY A 8 31.95 23.32 47.28
CA GLY A 8 31.91 21.97 46.70
C GLY A 8 30.50 21.36 46.69
N ALA A 9 29.72 21.56 47.75
CA ALA A 9 28.33 21.10 47.81
C ALA A 9 27.44 21.80 46.76
N GLY A 10 27.58 23.12 46.59
CA GLY A 10 26.84 23.86 45.57
C GLY A 10 27.20 23.41 44.15
N PHE A 11 28.49 23.22 43.87
CA PHE A 11 28.95 22.76 42.57
C PHE A 11 28.53 21.31 42.27
N GLY A 12 28.52 20.45 43.29
CA GLY A 12 28.04 19.08 43.19
C GLY A 12 26.56 18.99 42.79
N VAL A 13 25.71 19.85 43.35
CA VAL A 13 24.27 19.91 42.97
C VAL A 13 24.11 20.32 41.51
N VAL A 14 24.87 21.31 41.03
CA VAL A 14 24.82 21.75 39.63
C VAL A 14 25.27 20.63 38.68
N LEU A 15 26.35 19.91 39.02
CA LEU A 15 26.81 18.77 38.23
C LEU A 15 25.78 17.64 38.19
N LEU A 16 25.10 17.37 39.31
CA LEU A 16 24.05 16.35 39.39
C LEU A 16 22.83 16.73 38.54
N LEU A 17 22.41 18.00 38.61
CA LEU A 17 21.34 18.52 37.75
C LEU A 17 21.71 18.45 36.26
N MET A 18 22.95 18.76 35.90
CA MET A 18 23.44 18.60 34.52
C MET A 18 23.43 17.14 34.09
N ALA A 19 23.87 16.21 34.93
CA ALA A 19 23.83 14.78 34.62
C ALA A 19 22.40 14.28 34.38
N VAL A 20 21.41 14.76 35.16
CA VAL A 20 19.99 14.45 34.96
C VAL A 20 19.47 15.03 33.63
N LEU A 21 19.82 16.27 33.31
CA LEU A 21 19.46 16.91 32.03
C LEU A 21 20.05 16.15 30.82
N VAL A 22 21.32 15.75 30.90
CA VAL A 22 21.98 14.97 29.84
C VAL A 22 21.34 13.60 29.71
N GLY A 23 21.12 12.89 30.83
CA GLY A 23 20.48 11.57 30.82
C GLY A 23 19.05 11.59 30.27
N THR A 24 18.25 12.59 30.62
CA THR A 24 16.91 12.78 30.06
C THR A 24 16.95 13.14 28.57
N GLY A 25 17.94 13.92 28.14
CA GLY A 25 18.21 14.22 26.73
C GLY A 25 18.52 12.96 25.92
N MET A 26 19.40 12.10 26.43
CA MET A 26 19.76 10.82 25.80
C MET A 26 18.57 9.88 25.70
N LEU A 27 17.81 9.71 26.79
CA LEU A 27 16.59 8.87 26.80
C LEU A 27 15.50 9.37 25.83
N ARG A 28 15.39 10.69 25.63
CA ARG A 28 14.46 11.26 24.63
C ARG A 28 14.98 11.04 23.21
N LEU A 29 16.28 11.19 22.98
CA LEU A 29 16.88 11.03 21.65
C LEU A 29 16.80 9.57 21.15
N GLU A 30 17.03 8.59 22.03
CA GLU A 30 16.84 7.17 21.71
C GLU A 30 15.38 6.83 21.39
N LYS A 31 14.43 7.39 22.18
CA LYS A 31 13.00 7.24 21.91
C LYS A 31 12.60 7.86 20.57
N ILE A 32 13.16 9.00 20.19
CA ILE A 32 12.90 9.63 18.89
C ILE A 32 13.49 8.80 17.75
N GLY A 33 14.74 8.31 17.90
CA GLY A 33 15.37 7.45 16.89
C GLY A 33 14.59 6.17 16.60
N GLY A 34 14.18 5.44 17.64
CA GLY A 34 13.41 4.20 17.48
C GLY A 34 11.97 4.41 16.96
N LEU A 35 11.33 5.53 17.31
CA LEU A 35 9.99 5.87 16.77
C LEU A 35 10.08 6.28 15.30
N SER A 36 11.11 7.05 14.92
CA SER A 36 11.31 7.47 13.53
C SER A 36 11.58 6.30 12.61
N GLU A 37 12.41 5.34 12.99
CA GLU A 37 12.72 4.16 12.16
C GLU A 37 11.47 3.29 11.93
N SER A 38 10.71 2.98 13.00
CA SER A 38 9.49 2.17 12.88
C SER A 38 8.34 2.88 12.15
N ILE A 39 8.19 4.20 12.30
CA ILE A 39 7.20 4.99 11.55
C ILE A 39 7.56 5.00 10.07
N ILE A 40 8.85 5.22 9.74
CA ILE A 40 9.34 5.21 8.36
C ILE A 40 9.11 3.83 7.75
N GLU A 41 9.50 2.73 8.41
CA GLU A 41 9.31 1.38 7.86
C GLU A 41 7.84 1.04 7.59
N ASN A 42 6.93 1.34 8.52
CA ASN A 42 5.51 1.04 8.36
C ASN A 42 4.84 1.93 7.31
N ASP A 43 5.18 3.22 7.26
CA ASP A 43 4.64 4.14 6.26
C ASP A 43 5.17 3.83 4.86
N TRP A 44 6.45 3.47 4.74
CA TRP A 44 7.02 2.97 3.48
C TRP A 44 6.39 1.66 3.04
N ALA A 45 6.18 0.69 3.94
CA ALA A 45 5.54 -0.58 3.59
C ALA A 45 4.09 -0.38 3.10
N LYS A 46 3.34 0.55 3.70
CA LYS A 46 2.01 0.93 3.22
C LYS A 46 2.08 1.58 1.83
N ALA A 47 3.00 2.53 1.63
CA ALA A 47 3.16 3.23 0.37
C ALA A 47 3.58 2.27 -0.77
N ASP A 48 4.51 1.37 -0.50
CA ASP A 48 4.97 0.34 -1.43
C ASP A 48 3.85 -0.64 -1.80
N ALA A 49 3.07 -1.11 -0.82
CA ALA A 49 1.91 -1.95 -1.09
C ALA A 49 0.88 -1.24 -1.99
N ILE A 50 0.56 0.03 -1.73
CA ILE A 50 -0.33 0.82 -2.58
C ILE A 50 0.25 1.00 -4.00
N ALA A 51 1.54 1.29 -4.11
CA ALA A 51 2.22 1.44 -5.40
C ALA A 51 2.18 0.15 -6.21
N THR A 52 2.40 -0.99 -5.55
CA THR A 52 2.32 -2.34 -6.11
C THR A 52 0.91 -2.63 -6.63
N ILE A 53 -0.13 -2.36 -5.84
CA ILE A 53 -1.53 -2.53 -6.26
C ILE A 53 -1.82 -1.71 -7.52
N ARG A 54 -1.39 -0.45 -7.55
CA ARG A 54 -1.60 0.46 -8.70
C ARG A 54 -0.86 -0.02 -9.94
N SER A 55 0.38 -0.47 -9.79
CA SER A 55 1.20 -0.98 -10.89
C SER A 55 0.59 -2.24 -11.51
N ALA A 56 0.26 -3.23 -10.69
CA ALA A 56 -0.36 -4.48 -11.14
C ALA A 56 -1.75 -4.24 -11.76
N THR A 57 -2.54 -3.30 -11.22
CA THR A 57 -3.83 -2.91 -11.81
C THR A 57 -3.66 -2.29 -13.20
N ARG A 58 -2.64 -1.45 -13.40
CA ARG A 58 -2.33 -0.88 -14.72
C ARG A 58 -1.81 -1.94 -15.69
N SER A 59 -0.99 -2.87 -15.22
CA SER A 59 -0.53 -4.02 -16.01
C SER A 59 -1.72 -4.86 -16.48
N ASN A 60 -2.67 -5.17 -15.60
CA ASN A 60 -3.90 -5.86 -15.98
C ASN A 60 -4.68 -5.13 -17.07
N ALA A 61 -4.85 -3.81 -16.97
CA ALA A 61 -5.53 -3.03 -18.01
C ALA A 61 -4.86 -3.15 -19.39
N ALA A 62 -3.52 -3.17 -19.44
CA ALA A 62 -2.77 -3.38 -20.68
C ALA A 62 -2.97 -4.81 -21.22
N LEU A 63 -2.93 -5.82 -20.34
CA LEU A 63 -3.17 -7.22 -20.69
C LEU A 63 -4.59 -7.45 -21.24
N VAL A 64 -5.61 -6.78 -20.67
CA VAL A 64 -6.98 -6.80 -21.21
C VAL A 64 -6.99 -6.31 -22.65
N LEU A 65 -6.37 -5.16 -22.91
CA LEU A 65 -6.31 -4.58 -24.25
C LEU A 65 -5.59 -5.54 -25.22
N GLU A 66 -4.55 -6.22 -24.76
CA GLU A 66 -3.83 -7.20 -25.55
C GLU A 66 -4.72 -8.38 -25.98
N LEU A 67 -5.62 -8.86 -25.09
CA LEU A 67 -6.62 -9.89 -25.43
C LEU A 67 -7.61 -9.44 -26.53
N PHE A 68 -7.84 -8.14 -26.69
CA PHE A 68 -8.66 -7.62 -27.79
C PHE A 68 -7.91 -7.57 -29.12
N ILE A 69 -6.60 -7.35 -29.09
CA ILE A 69 -5.77 -7.12 -30.28
C ILE A 69 -5.31 -8.45 -30.88
N HIS A 70 -4.93 -9.41 -30.05
CA HIS A 70 -4.40 -10.69 -30.51
C HIS A 70 -5.48 -11.79 -30.53
N ALA A 71 -5.51 -12.57 -31.61
CA ALA A 71 -6.42 -13.71 -31.78
C ALA A 71 -5.72 -15.07 -31.63
N ASP A 72 -4.48 -15.08 -31.14
CA ASP A 72 -3.71 -16.29 -30.86
C ASP A 72 -4.09 -16.86 -29.50
N ALA A 73 -4.58 -18.11 -29.49
CA ALA A 73 -4.98 -18.81 -28.28
C ALA A 73 -3.80 -19.03 -27.31
N ALA A 74 -2.60 -19.32 -27.84
CA ALA A 74 -1.42 -19.55 -26.99
C ALA A 74 -1.01 -18.26 -26.26
N ARG A 75 -1.14 -17.11 -26.93
CA ARG A 75 -0.90 -15.81 -26.28
C ARG A 75 -1.99 -15.46 -25.28
N ALA A 76 -3.25 -15.74 -25.59
CA ALA A 76 -4.37 -15.50 -24.67
C ALA A 76 -4.19 -16.27 -23.35
N ASP A 77 -3.81 -17.55 -23.41
CA ASP A 77 -3.54 -18.36 -22.22
C ASP A 77 -2.37 -17.80 -21.39
N ALA A 78 -1.30 -17.34 -22.05
CA ALA A 78 -0.17 -16.70 -21.37
C ALA A 78 -0.61 -15.40 -20.66
N ILE A 79 -1.43 -14.58 -21.33
CA ILE A 79 -1.98 -13.35 -20.74
C ILE A 79 -2.84 -13.66 -19.51
N HIS A 80 -3.66 -14.71 -19.54
CA HIS A 80 -4.43 -15.14 -18.37
C HIS A 80 -3.53 -15.51 -17.19
N GLY A 81 -2.43 -16.23 -17.46
CA GLY A 81 -1.42 -16.53 -16.44
C GLY A 81 -0.78 -15.28 -15.83
N GLU A 82 -0.44 -14.28 -16.64
CA GLU A 82 0.07 -12.99 -16.16
C GLU A 82 -0.96 -12.22 -15.30
N ILE A 83 -2.23 -12.25 -15.70
CA ILE A 83 -3.32 -11.64 -14.93
C ILE A 83 -3.49 -12.34 -13.57
N ASP A 84 -3.39 -13.67 -13.52
CA ASP A 84 -3.49 -14.43 -12.27
C ASP A 84 -2.30 -14.19 -11.34
N ALA A 85 -1.09 -14.05 -11.89
CA ALA A 85 0.07 -13.60 -11.13
C ALA A 85 -0.16 -12.20 -10.52
N ASN A 86 -0.68 -11.25 -11.31
CA ASN A 86 -1.04 -9.92 -10.83
C ASN A 86 -2.15 -9.96 -9.77
N LYS A 87 -3.14 -10.86 -9.87
CA LYS A 87 -4.17 -11.03 -8.82
C LYS A 87 -3.55 -11.47 -7.50
N THR A 88 -2.55 -12.35 -7.54
CA THR A 88 -1.81 -12.83 -6.36
C THR A 88 -1.01 -11.68 -5.73
N ILE A 89 -0.19 -10.99 -6.53
CA ILE A 89 0.59 -9.81 -6.09
C ILE A 89 -0.29 -8.77 -5.39
N ILE A 90 -1.46 -8.46 -5.96
CA ILE A 90 -2.38 -7.50 -5.34
C ILE A 90 -2.98 -8.04 -4.04
N SER A 91 -3.30 -9.33 -3.97
CA SER A 91 -3.85 -9.95 -2.75
C SER A 91 -2.84 -9.87 -1.60
N ASP A 92 -1.57 -10.14 -1.88
CA ASP A 92 -0.49 -10.06 -0.88
C ASP A 92 -0.28 -8.61 -0.41
N ALA A 93 -0.27 -7.65 -1.34
CA ALA A 93 -0.17 -6.23 -1.00
C ALA A 93 -1.37 -5.75 -0.14
N LEU A 94 -2.59 -6.23 -0.44
CA LEU A 94 -3.77 -5.93 0.38
C LEU A 94 -3.66 -6.52 1.81
N ALA A 95 -3.08 -7.72 1.95
CA ALA A 95 -2.85 -8.33 3.26
C ALA A 95 -1.84 -7.52 4.09
N ILE A 96 -0.81 -6.95 3.46
CA ILE A 96 0.11 -6.01 4.11
C ILE A 96 -0.66 -4.79 4.62
N LEU A 97 -1.51 -4.19 3.79
CA LEU A 97 -2.32 -3.04 4.19
C LEU A 97 -3.30 -3.37 5.33
N ASP A 98 -3.93 -4.55 5.32
CA ASP A 98 -4.80 -5.00 6.42
C ASP A 98 -4.07 -5.08 7.75
N ARG A 99 -2.81 -5.53 7.73
CA ARG A 99 -1.97 -5.63 8.93
C ARG A 99 -1.53 -4.27 9.44
N LEU A 100 -1.15 -3.36 8.54
CA LEU A 100 -0.52 -2.09 8.90
C LEU A 100 -1.50 -0.93 9.10
N ILE A 101 -2.70 -0.99 8.52
CA ILE A 101 -3.73 0.05 8.66
C ILE A 101 -4.60 -0.25 9.89
N VAL A 102 -4.29 0.41 11.01
CA VAL A 102 -4.98 0.20 12.29
C VAL A 102 -6.03 1.26 12.61
N LEU A 103 -5.88 2.48 12.08
CA LEU A 103 -6.78 3.61 12.34
C LEU A 103 -8.16 3.40 11.65
N PRO A 104 -9.28 3.80 12.29
CA PRO A 104 -10.62 3.60 11.74
C PRO A 104 -10.80 4.19 10.33
N GLU A 105 -10.38 5.44 10.13
CA GLU A 105 -10.46 6.15 8.85
C GLU A 105 -9.69 5.41 7.73
N GLY A 106 -8.48 4.92 8.05
CA GLY A 106 -7.68 4.14 7.11
C GLY A 106 -8.35 2.80 6.76
N LYS A 107 -8.98 2.14 7.74
CA LYS A 107 -9.72 0.89 7.49
C LYS A 107 -10.93 1.10 6.60
N GLU A 108 -11.65 2.21 6.75
CA GLU A 108 -12.76 2.56 5.84
C GLU A 108 -12.27 2.81 4.41
N LEU A 109 -11.15 3.51 4.25
CA LEU A 109 -10.52 3.70 2.94
C LEU A 109 -10.08 2.37 2.32
N LEU A 110 -9.45 1.48 3.11
CA LEU A 110 -9.06 0.15 2.64
C LEU A 110 -10.27 -0.72 2.27
N ALA A 111 -11.35 -0.67 3.04
CA ALA A 111 -12.59 -1.36 2.73
C ALA A 111 -13.20 -0.86 1.41
N THR A 112 -13.20 0.46 1.20
CA THR A 112 -13.64 1.10 -0.05
C THR A 112 -12.78 0.64 -1.24
N LEU A 113 -11.44 0.63 -1.08
CA LEU A 113 -10.50 0.13 -2.09
C LEU A 113 -10.82 -1.32 -2.47
N LYS A 114 -11.01 -2.19 -1.47
CA LYS A 114 -11.37 -3.60 -1.68
C LYS A 114 -12.69 -3.77 -2.41
N GLN A 115 -13.71 -2.98 -2.06
CA GLN A 115 -15.01 -3.01 -2.73
C GLN A 115 -14.90 -2.59 -4.21
N GLN A 116 -14.19 -1.49 -4.48
CA GLN A 116 -13.97 -1.01 -5.84
C GLN A 116 -13.18 -2.02 -6.67
N ARG A 117 -12.14 -2.61 -6.08
CA ARG A 117 -11.37 -3.67 -6.74
C ARG A 117 -12.24 -4.88 -7.06
N LYS A 118 -13.08 -5.32 -6.12
CA LYS A 118 -14.01 -6.44 -6.35
C LYS A 118 -14.93 -6.16 -7.54
N ALA A 119 -15.48 -4.95 -7.63
CA ALA A 119 -16.30 -4.55 -8.76
C ALA A 119 -15.52 -4.56 -10.10
N TYR A 120 -14.30 -4.04 -10.11
CA TYR A 120 -13.42 -4.07 -11.27
C TYR A 120 -13.09 -5.49 -11.72
N VAL A 121 -12.69 -6.37 -10.80
CA VAL A 121 -12.38 -7.78 -11.10
C VAL A 121 -13.60 -8.53 -11.64
N ALA A 122 -14.79 -8.25 -11.10
CA ALA A 122 -16.04 -8.85 -11.59
C ALA A 122 -16.35 -8.42 -13.03
N SER A 123 -16.27 -7.12 -13.35
CA SER A 123 -16.48 -6.64 -14.72
C SER A 123 -15.41 -7.19 -15.67
N PHE A 124 -14.14 -7.21 -15.26
CA PHE A 124 -13.07 -7.80 -16.05
C PHE A 124 -13.32 -9.28 -16.37
N SER A 125 -13.75 -10.06 -15.38
CA SER A 125 -14.06 -11.48 -15.58
C SER A 125 -15.23 -11.68 -16.55
N GLN A 126 -16.16 -10.72 -16.62
CA GLN A 126 -17.23 -10.74 -17.60
C GLN A 126 -16.75 -10.40 -19.00
N THR A 127 -15.87 -9.41 -19.16
CA THR A 127 -15.19 -9.12 -20.44
C THR A 127 -14.48 -10.34 -20.98
N ASP A 128 -13.72 -11.02 -20.13
CA ASP A 128 -12.95 -12.20 -20.50
C ASP A 128 -13.85 -13.35 -21.00
N LYS A 129 -14.96 -13.61 -20.30
CA LYS A 129 -15.98 -14.56 -20.74
C LYS A 129 -16.56 -14.23 -22.12
N LEU A 130 -16.84 -12.95 -22.39
CA LEU A 130 -17.34 -12.51 -23.70
C LEU A 130 -16.27 -12.72 -24.79
N LEU A 131 -15.00 -12.44 -24.50
CA LEU A 131 -13.90 -12.69 -25.44
C LEU A 131 -13.75 -14.19 -25.75
N LEU A 132 -13.79 -15.05 -24.74
CA LEU A 132 -13.74 -16.51 -24.89
C LEU A 132 -14.94 -17.06 -25.67
N ALA A 133 -16.12 -16.43 -25.55
CA ALA A 133 -17.30 -16.77 -26.32
C ALA A 133 -17.26 -16.25 -27.78
N GLY A 134 -16.19 -15.57 -28.20
CA GLY A 134 -16.06 -14.94 -29.51
C GLY A 134 -16.88 -13.65 -29.67
N GLN A 135 -17.51 -13.19 -28.60
CA GLN A 135 -18.43 -12.05 -28.53
C GLN A 135 -17.67 -10.71 -28.41
N ARG A 136 -16.74 -10.45 -29.34
CA ARG A 136 -15.82 -9.29 -29.26
C ARG A 136 -16.52 -7.94 -29.23
N ALA A 137 -17.60 -7.76 -29.99
CA ALA A 137 -18.34 -6.50 -30.02
C ALA A 137 -19.02 -6.22 -28.67
N GLU A 138 -19.65 -7.24 -28.07
CA GLU A 138 -20.27 -7.14 -26.75
C GLU A 138 -19.22 -6.97 -25.64
N ALA A 139 -18.08 -7.65 -25.75
CA ALA A 139 -16.94 -7.44 -24.85
C ALA A 139 -16.44 -5.99 -24.89
N ALA A 140 -16.32 -5.40 -26.08
CA ALA A 140 -15.88 -4.00 -26.23
C ALA A 140 -16.88 -3.01 -25.62
N VAL A 141 -18.19 -3.25 -25.80
CA VAL A 141 -19.26 -2.48 -25.15
C VAL A 141 -19.15 -2.59 -23.63
N HIS A 142 -19.03 -3.81 -23.09
CA HIS A 142 -18.89 -4.03 -21.64
C HIS A 142 -17.62 -3.36 -21.07
N VAL A 143 -16.50 -3.41 -21.79
CA VAL A 143 -15.27 -2.72 -21.35
C VAL A 143 -15.50 -1.22 -21.25
N ARG A 144 -16.12 -0.61 -22.26
CA ARG A 144 -16.38 0.83 -22.30
C ARG A 144 -17.34 1.27 -21.19
N ASP A 145 -18.43 0.53 -21.01
CA ASP A 145 -19.56 0.96 -20.19
C ASP A 145 -19.42 0.53 -18.72
N ASP A 146 -18.69 -0.55 -18.44
CA ASP A 146 -18.56 -1.11 -17.09
C ASP A 146 -17.09 -1.18 -16.61
N THR A 147 -16.20 -1.79 -17.40
CA THR A 147 -14.83 -2.08 -16.94
C THR A 147 -13.98 -0.82 -16.78
N LEU A 148 -13.98 0.08 -17.76
CA LEU A 148 -13.23 1.34 -17.71
C LEU A 148 -13.74 2.27 -16.60
N PRO A 149 -15.07 2.47 -16.41
CA PRO A 149 -15.57 3.22 -15.26
C PRO A 149 -15.21 2.59 -13.91
N ALA A 150 -15.23 1.26 -13.78
CA ALA A 150 -14.77 0.58 -12.57
C ALA A 150 -13.26 0.79 -12.32
N LEU A 151 -12.43 0.68 -13.36
CA LEU A 151 -11.00 0.97 -13.30
C LEU A 151 -10.72 2.42 -12.89
N ASN A 152 -11.42 3.38 -13.48
CA ASN A 152 -11.28 4.80 -13.17
C ASN A 152 -11.64 5.11 -11.71
N ARG A 153 -12.68 4.45 -11.17
CA ARG A 153 -13.02 4.58 -9.75
C ARG A 153 -11.92 4.04 -8.83
N LEU A 154 -11.34 2.89 -9.21
CA LEU A 154 -10.25 2.25 -8.47
C LEU A 154 -8.96 3.08 -8.48
N GLN A 155 -8.71 3.85 -9.55
CA GLN A 155 -7.49 4.67 -9.69
C GLN A 155 -7.57 6.09 -9.13
N LYS A 156 -8.78 6.62 -8.90
CA LYS A 156 -9.00 8.01 -8.44
C LYS A 156 -8.80 8.22 -6.93
N ARG A 157 -8.51 7.17 -6.17
CA ARG A 157 -8.32 7.20 -4.71
C ARG A 157 -6.97 6.62 -4.35
#